data_AF-A0AAC9IKK2-F1
#
_entry.id   AF-A0AAC9IKK2-F1
#
_cell.length_a   1.000
_cell.length_b   1.000
_cell.length_c   1.000
_cell.angle_alpha   90.00
_cell.angle_beta   90.00
_cell.angle_gamma   90.00
#
_symmetry.space_group_name_H-M   'P 1'
#
loop_
_entity.id
_entity.type
_entity.pdbx_description
1 polymer ?
#
loop_
_entity_poly.entity_id
_entity_poly.type
_entity_poly.pdbx_seq_one_letter_code
_entity_poly.pdbx_strand_id
1 'polypeptide(L)' 'MDKQQYINNAFEIILSKNLSTPFHLDPGSTVTDLNKYLKSLKSAYLSSVDPRLEKLFYDKIEALKAL' A
#
# COMPACT_ATOMS: atom_id res chain seq x y z
N MET A 1 13.96 -0.61 -11.54
CA MET A 1 12.68 0.10 -11.42
C MET A 1 12.81 1.07 -10.26
N ASP A 2 12.46 2.35 -10.44
CA ASP A 2 12.49 3.35 -9.36
C ASP A 2 11.37 3.06 -8.33
N LYS A 3 11.57 3.42 -7.06
CA LYS A 3 10.51 3.45 -6.02
C LYS A 3 9.21 4.05 -6.53
N GLN A 4 9.29 5.16 -7.27
CA GLN A 4 8.09 5.83 -7.77
C GLN A 4 7.37 5.03 -8.85
N GLN A 5 8.11 4.35 -9.73
CA GLN A 5 7.52 3.43 -10.71
C GLN A 5 6.93 2.20 -10.03
N TYR A 6 7.61 1.65 -9.02
CA TYR A 6 7.12 0.52 -8.22
C TYR A 6 5.78 0.81 -7.57
N ILE A 7 5.67 1.92 -6.86
CA ILE A 7 4.44 2.20 -6.13
C ILE A 7 3.26 2.48 -7.07
N ASN A 8 3.50 3.14 -8.21
CA ASN A 8 2.46 3.36 -9.20
C ASN A 8 1.96 2.05 -9.80
N ASN A 9 2.88 1.17 -10.25
CA ASN A 9 2.50 -0.15 -10.79
C ASN A 9 1.77 -1.02 -9.75
N ALA A 10 2.26 -1.02 -8.50
CA ALA A 10 1.62 -1.74 -7.41
C ALA A 10 0.18 -1.24 -7.17
N PHE A 11 -0.03 0.07 -7.20
CA PHE A 11 -1.35 0.65 -6.95
C PHE A 11 -2.33 0.40 -8.09
N GLU A 12 -1.88 0.41 -9.34
CA GLU A 12 -2.70 0.01 -10.47
C GLU A 12 -3.20 -1.43 -10.32
N ILE A 13 -2.32 -2.36 -9.91
CA ILE A 13 -2.70 -3.74 -9.62
C ILE A 13 -3.73 -3.80 -8.49
N ILE A 14 -3.49 -3.09 -7.39
CA ILE A 14 -4.40 -3.09 -6.23
C ILE A 14 -5.78 -2.51 -6.61
N LEU A 15 -5.82 -1.42 -7.36
CA LEU A 15 -7.07 -0.79 -7.80
C LEU A 15 -7.82 -1.68 -8.80
N SER A 16 -7.12 -2.41 -9.67
CA SER A 16 -7.74 -3.34 -10.62
C SER A 16 -8.50 -4.50 -9.96
N LYS A 17 -8.18 -4.82 -8.70
CA LYS A 17 -8.84 -5.88 -7.93
C LYS A 17 -10.23 -5.52 -7.43
N ASN A 18 -10.65 -4.25 -7.54
CA ASN A 18 -11.97 -3.77 -7.07
C ASN A 18 -12.30 -4.24 -5.63
N LEU A 19 -11.31 -4.15 -4.72
CA LEU A 19 -11.48 -4.56 -3.33
C LEU A 19 -12.66 -3.81 -2.70
N SER A 20 -13.61 -4.55 -2.11
CA SER A 20 -14.70 -3.96 -1.36
C SER A 20 -14.21 -3.48 0.01
N THR A 21 -14.36 -2.18 0.26
CA THR A 21 -14.13 -1.56 1.56
C THR A 21 -15.44 -1.55 2.39
N PRO A 22 -15.39 -1.81 3.71
CA PRO A 22 -14.19 -1.97 4.51
C PRO A 22 -13.62 -3.40 4.47
N PHE A 23 -12.30 -3.53 4.52
CA PHE A 23 -11.62 -4.82 4.65
C PHE A 23 -10.53 -4.79 5.74
N HIS A 24 -10.23 -5.96 6.31
CA HIS A 24 -9.21 -6.11 7.35
C HIS A 24 -7.89 -6.54 6.72
N LEU A 25 -6.84 -5.76 6.95
CA LEU A 25 -5.51 -6.01 6.39
C LEU A 25 -4.58 -6.72 7.37
N ASP A 26 -4.73 -6.38 8.65
CA ASP A 26 -3.99 -6.90 9.79
C ASP A 26 -4.90 -6.85 11.03
N PRO A 27 -4.59 -7.60 12.12
CA PRO A 27 -5.29 -7.46 13.38
C PRO A 27 -5.28 -5.99 13.84
N GLY A 28 -6.45 -5.35 13.87
CA GLY A 28 -6.60 -3.93 14.25
C GLY A 28 -6.42 -2.90 13.12
N SER A 29 -6.21 -3.31 11.87
CA SER A 29 -6.19 -2.42 10.71
C SER A 29 -7.38 -2.66 9.78
N THR A 30 -8.42 -1.85 9.94
CA THR A 30 -9.58 -1.80 9.04
C THR A 30 -9.38 -0.69 8.01
N VAL A 31 -9.29 -1.05 6.74
CA VAL A 31 -9.25 -0.09 5.64
C VAL A 31 -10.67 0.26 5.24
N THR A 32 -11.13 1.46 5.59
CA THR A 32 -12.48 1.97 5.26
C THR A 32 -12.52 2.72 3.93
N ASP A 33 -11.40 3.28 3.50
CA ASP A 33 -11.23 3.99 2.24
C ASP A 33 -9.88 3.59 1.62
N LEU A 34 -9.94 2.77 0.57
CA LEU A 34 -8.77 2.25 -0.12
C LEU A 34 -7.96 3.39 -0.75
N ASN A 35 -8.60 4.39 -1.36
CA ASN A 35 -7.91 5.49 -2.02
C ASN A 35 -7.15 6.34 -1.01
N LYS A 36 -7.76 6.64 0.14
CA LYS A 36 -7.10 7.37 1.22
C LYS A 36 -5.92 6.58 1.78
N TYR A 37 -6.11 5.27 2.00
CA TYR A 37 -5.07 4.40 2.52
C TYR A 37 -3.87 4.29 1.56
N LEU A 38 -4.13 4.09 0.27
CA LEU A 38 -3.10 4.06 -0.76
C LEU A 38 -2.34 5.39 -0.85
N LYS A 39 -3.03 6.55 -0.83
CA LYS A 39 -2.34 7.85 -0.81
C LYS A 39 -1.39 8.00 0.38
N SER A 40 -1.81 7.58 1.57
CA SER A 40 -0.96 7.59 2.77
C SER A 40 0.24 6.65 2.63
N LEU A 41 0.02 5.42 2.15
CA LEU A 41 1.11 4.46 1.87
C LEU A 41 2.12 4.99 0.86
N LYS A 42 1.65 5.63 -0.22
CA LYS A 42 2.52 6.23 -1.23
C LYS A 42 3.38 7.33 -0.65
N SER A 43 2.78 8.24 0.10
CA SER A 43 3.53 9.31 0.73
C SER A 43 4.58 8.76 1.70
N ALA A 44 4.20 7.79 2.54
CA ALA A 44 5.09 7.21 3.53
C ALA A 44 6.23 6.39 2.91
N TYR A 45 5.97 5.58 1.88
CA TYR A 45 7.01 4.79 1.21
C TYR A 45 8.03 5.66 0.46
N LEU A 46 7.56 6.73 -0.19
CA LEU A 46 8.42 7.66 -0.93
C LEU A 46 9.22 8.59 0.00
N SER A 47 8.67 8.97 1.16
CA SER A 47 9.37 9.83 2.14
C SER A 47 10.23 9.05 3.14
N SER A 48 10.11 7.72 3.17
CA SER A 48 10.89 6.89 4.08
C SER A 48 12.37 6.92 3.72
N VAL A 49 13.16 7.47 4.65
CA VAL A 49 14.63 7.47 4.62
C VAL A 49 15.19 6.27 5.40
N ASP A 50 14.44 5.79 6.42
CA ASP A 50 14.82 4.61 7.20
C ASP A 50 14.50 3.32 6.41
N PRO A 51 15.50 2.45 6.14
CA PRO A 51 15.30 1.19 5.43
C PRO A 51 14.28 0.23 6.08
N ARG A 52 14.12 0.29 7.41
CA ARG A 52 13.14 -0.53 8.15
C ARG A 52 11.71 -0.09 7.88
N LEU A 53 11.49 1.23 7.85
CA LEU A 53 10.18 1.80 7.51
C LEU A 53 9.85 1.58 6.05
N GLU A 54 10.83 1.75 5.16
CA GLU A 54 10.67 1.43 3.74
C GLU A 54 10.23 -0.02 3.56
N LYS A 55 10.91 -0.97 4.22
CA LYS A 55 10.53 -2.39 4.19
C LYS A 55 9.12 -2.62 4.74
N LEU A 56 8.77 -1.98 5.86
CA LEU A 56 7.42 -2.09 6.42
C LEU A 56 6.33 -1.65 5.43
N PHE A 57 6.51 -0.51 4.76
CA PHE A 57 5.54 -0.02 3.78
C PHE A 57 5.55 -0.88 2.51
N TYR A 58 6.71 -1.37 2.08
CA TYR A 58 6.83 -2.34 1.00
C TYR A 58 6.02 -3.61 1.30
N ASP A 59 6.20 -4.21 2.48
CA ASP A 59 5.51 -5.42 2.90
C ASP A 59 3.99 -5.22 2.94
N LYS A 60 3.52 -4.04 3.39
CA LYS A 60 2.08 -3.70 3.36
C LYS A 60 1.52 -3.57 1.95
N ILE A 61 2.29 -3.02 1.01
CA ILE A 61 1.90 -2.93 -0.40
C ILE A 61 1.83 -4.32 -1.03
N GLU A 62 2.79 -5.20 -0.74
CA GLU A 62 2.76 -6.58 -1.23
C GLU A 62 1.59 -7.37 -0.63
N ALA A 63 1.28 -7.20 0.67
CA ALA A 63 0.10 -7.80 1.28
C ALA A 63 -1.20 -7.35 0.59
N LEU A 64 -1.34 -6.05 0.29
CA LEU A 64 -2.46 -5.51 -0.48
C LEU A 64 -2.55 -6.10 -1.90
N LYS A 65 -1.41 -6.31 -2.56
CA LYS A 65 -1.37 -6.94 -3.89
C LYS A 65 -1.77 -8.41 -3.86
N ALA A 66 -1.58 -9.09 -2.73
CA ALA A 66 -1.90 -10.51 -2.58
C ALA A 66 -3.38 -10.80 -2.26
N LEU A 67 -4.14 -9.80 -1.77
CA LEU A 67 -5.59 -9.88 -1.55
C LEU A 67 -6.36 -10.05 -2.86
#